data_AF-A0A2V7V972-F1
#
_entry.id   AF-A0A2V7V972-F1
#
_cell.length_a   1.000
_cell.length_b   1.000
_cell.length_c   1.000
_cell.angle_alpha   90.00
_cell.angle_beta   90.00
_cell.angle_gamma   90.00
#
_symmetry.space_group_name_H-M   'P 1'
#
loop_
_entity.id
_entity.type
_entity.pdbx_description
1 polymer ?
#
loop_
_entity_poly.entity_id
_entity_poly.type
_entity_poly.pdbx_seq_one_letter_code
_entity_poly.pdbx_strand_id
1 'polypeptide(L)'
;MSGWPDWSPPASGTCGSPGERRKLVMPDHFDLLILGAGSTAFAAALTAQELGKTAAMTEERPIGGTCVNRGCLPSKNLIEAAKIVHEAANSRYPGLAPCQVGLDFAALAAQKDDLVHEYRKKKYESLVDGDIRIAKGHVQFADPHAVEVDGERLSGDKVLIATGSRPVLPEIEGLDRVPYLTSDLLTVDEPMELRELPKSVLIVGGGYVALELGQMFSRFGADVTILERSPQLLAHGYEPEVGRSIGEVFAQEGIQVVFKATPKAVRQNGSEVVTTATVAGRERQYR
;
A
#
# COMPACT_ATOMS: atom_id res chain seq x y z
N MET A 1 58.90 -29.84 -34.87
CA MET A 1 59.83 -28.97 -34.10
C MET A 1 59.37 -27.54 -34.27
N SER A 2 58.66 -27.00 -33.28
CA SER A 2 58.26 -25.60 -33.19
C SER A 2 58.13 -25.28 -31.70
N GLY A 3 59.00 -24.39 -31.23
CA GLY A 3 59.23 -24.11 -29.81
C GLY A 3 58.08 -23.37 -29.13
N TRP A 4 57.90 -23.67 -27.86
CA TRP A 4 57.14 -22.89 -26.90
C TRP A 4 58.08 -21.85 -26.26
N PRO A 5 57.68 -20.59 -26.03
CA PRO A 5 58.39 -19.70 -25.14
C PRO A 5 58.04 -19.99 -23.68
N ASP A 6 59.06 -20.01 -22.82
CA ASP A 6 58.94 -20.10 -21.36
C ASP A 6 58.10 -18.96 -20.78
N TRP A 7 57.05 -19.31 -20.04
CA TRP A 7 56.25 -18.38 -19.25
C TRP A 7 56.65 -18.50 -17.77
N SER A 8 57.14 -17.40 -17.19
CA SER A 8 57.39 -17.28 -15.75
C SER A 8 56.25 -16.49 -15.09
N PRO A 9 55.72 -16.90 -13.93
CA PRO A 9 54.67 -16.16 -13.23
C PRO A 9 55.22 -14.89 -12.57
N PRO A 10 54.45 -13.80 -12.48
CA PRO A 10 54.85 -12.62 -11.71
C PRO A 10 54.83 -12.91 -10.21
N ALA A 11 55.75 -12.26 -9.50
CA ALA A 11 55.96 -12.39 -8.06
C ALA A 11 54.67 -12.11 -7.24
N SER A 12 54.49 -12.90 -6.18
CA SER A 12 53.42 -12.76 -5.19
C SER A 12 53.46 -11.38 -4.53
N GLY A 13 52.54 -10.50 -4.93
CA GLY A 13 52.24 -9.27 -4.20
C GLY A 13 51.66 -9.60 -2.83
N THR A 14 52.23 -8.99 -1.79
CA THR A 14 51.80 -9.13 -0.40
C THR A 14 50.33 -8.73 -0.23
N CYS A 15 49.54 -9.63 0.37
CA CYS A 15 48.18 -9.38 0.81
C CYS A 15 48.18 -8.26 1.85
N GLY A 16 47.66 -7.09 1.49
CA GLY A 16 47.39 -6.01 2.43
C GLY A 16 46.30 -6.43 3.41
N SER A 17 46.52 -6.15 4.70
CA SER A 17 45.56 -6.37 5.78
C SER A 17 44.17 -5.78 5.44
N PRO A 18 43.06 -6.39 5.88
CA PRO A 18 41.73 -5.80 5.70
C PRO A 18 41.68 -4.51 6.51
N GLY A 19 41.69 -3.37 5.82
CA GLY A 19 41.52 -2.06 6.42
C GLY A 19 40.18 -2.01 7.14
N GLU A 20 40.21 -1.52 8.39
CA GLU A 20 39.01 -1.10 9.11
C GLU A 20 38.17 -0.21 8.19
N ARG A 21 36.93 -0.64 7.91
CA ARG A 21 35.93 0.26 7.32
C ARG A 21 35.77 1.42 8.28
N ARG A 22 36.38 2.57 7.95
CA ARG A 22 36.09 3.85 8.61
C ARG A 22 34.58 3.98 8.67
N LYS A 23 34.00 4.04 9.87
CA LYS A 23 32.65 4.57 10.05
C LYS A 23 32.68 5.98 9.46
N LEU A 24 32.09 6.15 8.28
CA LEU A 24 31.90 7.46 7.70
C LEU A 24 31.06 8.23 8.72
N VAL A 25 31.59 9.32 9.29
CA VAL A 25 30.76 10.28 10.02
C VAL A 25 29.85 10.88 8.96
N MET A 26 28.62 10.37 8.87
CA MET A 26 27.68 10.89 7.90
C MET A 26 27.38 12.34 8.26
N PRO A 27 27.34 13.24 7.28
CA PRO A 27 27.04 14.64 7.57
C PRO A 27 25.61 14.76 8.12
N ASP A 28 25.39 15.78 8.96
CA ASP A 28 24.06 16.20 9.42
C ASP A 28 23.46 17.27 8.48
N HIS A 29 24.13 17.51 7.34
CA HIS A 29 23.76 18.47 6.31
C HIS A 29 23.85 17.85 4.91
N PHE A 30 22.82 18.04 4.09
CA PHE A 30 22.66 17.41 2.78
C PHE A 30 22.25 18.44 1.71
N ASP A 31 22.56 18.19 0.44
CA ASP A 31 22.04 19.03 -0.65
C ASP A 31 20.50 18.92 -0.73
N LEU A 32 19.95 17.73 -0.45
CA LEU A 32 18.51 17.47 -0.47
C LEU A 32 18.05 16.66 0.75
N LEU A 33 17.20 17.25 1.57
CA LEU A 33 16.49 16.58 2.66
C LEU A 33 15.07 16.21 2.21
N ILE A 34 14.68 14.95 2.36
CA ILE A 34 13.42 14.41 1.83
C ILE A 34 12.59 13.85 3.00
N LEU A 35 11.34 14.31 3.13
CA LEU A 35 10.43 13.87 4.19
C LEU A 35 9.55 12.74 3.66
N GLY A 36 9.78 11.50 4.12
CA GLY A 36 9.15 10.27 3.63
C GLY A 36 10.11 9.40 2.82
N ALA A 37 9.81 8.09 2.74
CA ALA A 37 10.56 7.12 1.94
C ALA A 37 9.65 6.31 0.99
N GLY A 38 8.67 6.99 0.37
CA GLY A 38 7.81 6.44 -0.68
C GLY A 38 8.40 6.54 -2.10
N SER A 39 7.60 6.21 -3.11
CA SER A 39 8.03 6.23 -4.53
C SER A 39 8.63 7.58 -4.96
N THR A 40 7.99 8.71 -4.58
CA THR A 40 8.50 10.05 -4.88
C THR A 40 9.84 10.33 -4.22
N ALA A 41 10.01 9.90 -2.96
CA ALA A 41 11.24 10.12 -2.22
C ALA A 41 12.42 9.35 -2.81
N PHE A 42 12.22 8.07 -3.15
CA PHE A 42 13.25 7.27 -3.80
C PHE A 42 13.61 7.78 -5.19
N ALA A 43 12.63 8.22 -5.98
CA ALA A 43 12.90 8.85 -7.26
C ALA A 43 13.78 10.10 -7.09
N ALA A 44 13.44 10.97 -6.14
CA ALA A 44 14.22 12.18 -5.87
C ALA A 44 15.64 11.89 -5.34
N ALA A 45 15.79 10.91 -4.44
CA ALA A 45 17.08 10.52 -3.88
C ALA A 45 18.01 9.93 -4.93
N LEU A 46 17.49 9.06 -5.80
CA LEU A 46 18.26 8.49 -6.92
C LEU A 46 18.66 9.58 -7.93
N THR A 47 17.75 10.49 -8.29
CA THR A 47 18.09 11.62 -9.16
C THR A 47 19.12 12.55 -8.53
N ALA A 48 19.06 12.80 -7.22
CA ALA A 48 20.10 13.57 -6.52
C ALA A 48 21.47 12.88 -6.65
N GLN A 49 21.53 11.57 -6.46
CA GLN A 49 22.75 10.78 -6.60
C GLN A 49 23.30 10.82 -8.04
N GLU A 50 22.45 10.69 -9.06
CA GLU A 50 22.82 10.81 -10.48
C GLU A 50 23.43 12.17 -10.82
N LEU A 51 23.03 13.22 -10.09
CA LEU A 51 23.56 14.58 -10.20
C LEU A 51 24.79 14.83 -9.30
N GLY A 52 25.29 13.81 -8.61
CA GLY A 52 26.43 13.91 -7.69
C GLY A 52 26.10 14.70 -6.42
N LYS A 53 24.83 14.72 -6.00
CA LYS A 53 24.35 15.42 -4.80
C LYS A 53 24.06 14.45 -3.67
N THR A 54 24.23 14.94 -2.43
CA THR A 54 23.92 14.18 -1.22
C THR A 54 22.44 14.30 -0.86
N ALA A 55 21.83 13.19 -0.44
CA ALA A 55 20.44 13.18 -0.01
C ALA A 55 20.24 12.36 1.27
N ALA A 56 19.32 12.83 2.12
CA ALA A 56 18.80 12.09 3.25
C ALA A 56 17.28 12.03 3.20
N MET A 57 16.72 10.85 3.46
CA MET A 57 15.29 10.64 3.62
C MET A 57 14.94 10.44 5.10
N THR A 58 13.69 10.70 5.47
CA THR A 58 13.14 10.37 6.80
C THR A 58 11.94 9.44 6.65
N GLU A 59 11.76 8.49 7.56
CA GLU A 59 10.63 7.56 7.49
C GLU A 59 10.28 6.96 8.85
N GLU A 60 8.99 6.95 9.19
CA GLU A 60 8.47 6.39 10.45
C GLU A 60 7.78 5.02 10.26
N ARG A 61 7.40 4.67 9.03
CA ARG A 61 6.75 3.41 8.66
C ARG A 61 7.69 2.51 7.83
N PRO A 62 7.26 1.34 7.34
CA PRO A 62 8.08 0.56 6.43
C PRO A 62 8.48 1.35 5.16
N ILE A 63 9.77 1.24 4.79
CA ILE A 63 10.36 1.86 3.60
C ILE A 63 9.60 1.42 2.34
N GLY A 64 9.49 2.30 1.34
CA GLY A 64 8.75 2.08 0.09
C GLY A 64 7.37 2.76 0.08
N GLY A 65 6.93 3.28 1.23
CA GLY A 65 5.70 4.05 1.37
C GLY A 65 4.43 3.24 1.11
N THR A 66 3.35 3.93 0.74
CA THR A 66 2.01 3.32 0.60
C THR A 66 1.95 2.25 -0.50
N CYS A 67 2.44 2.55 -1.70
CA CYS A 67 2.24 1.74 -2.90
C CYS A 67 2.69 0.27 -2.71
N VAL A 68 3.87 0.09 -2.12
CA VAL A 68 4.49 -1.23 -1.94
C VAL A 68 3.93 -1.96 -0.73
N ASN A 69 3.70 -1.24 0.37
CA ASN A 69 3.45 -1.88 1.65
C ASN A 69 1.98 -2.13 1.95
N ARG A 70 1.07 -1.30 1.42
CA ARG A 70 -0.35 -1.30 1.81
C ARG A 70 -1.30 -0.77 0.73
N GLY A 71 -0.80 -0.60 -0.49
CA GLY A 71 -1.50 0.04 -1.60
C GLY A 71 -1.51 -0.87 -2.82
N CYS A 72 -0.97 -0.36 -3.93
CA CYS A 72 -1.08 -0.98 -5.24
C CYS A 72 -0.51 -2.40 -5.30
N LEU A 73 0.68 -2.65 -4.76
CA LEU A 73 1.32 -3.97 -4.85
C LEU A 73 0.47 -5.06 -4.15
N PRO A 74 0.12 -4.92 -2.86
CA PRO A 74 -0.70 -5.93 -2.20
C PRO A 74 -2.13 -6.00 -2.78
N SER A 75 -2.74 -4.87 -3.14
CA SER A 75 -4.10 -4.89 -3.69
C SER A 75 -4.16 -5.58 -5.05
N LYS A 76 -3.22 -5.30 -5.96
CA LYS A 76 -3.23 -5.93 -7.29
C LYS A 76 -2.89 -7.42 -7.24
N ASN A 77 -2.10 -7.85 -6.27
CA ASN A 77 -1.88 -9.27 -6.04
C ASN A 77 -3.20 -10.00 -5.70
N LEU A 78 -3.94 -9.50 -4.70
CA LEU A 78 -5.17 -10.15 -4.26
C LEU A 78 -6.34 -9.96 -5.23
N ILE A 79 -6.44 -8.83 -5.93
CA ILE A 79 -7.45 -8.60 -6.98
C ILE A 79 -7.28 -9.62 -8.12
N GLU A 80 -6.04 -9.92 -8.52
CA GLU A 80 -5.82 -10.93 -9.57
C GLU A 80 -6.21 -12.33 -9.08
N ALA A 81 -5.89 -12.70 -7.84
CA ALA A 81 -6.36 -13.96 -7.26
C ALA A 81 -7.90 -14.03 -7.21
N ALA A 82 -8.56 -12.95 -6.80
CA ALA A 82 -10.02 -12.86 -6.77
C ALA A 82 -10.64 -12.98 -8.18
N LYS A 83 -9.99 -12.39 -9.20
CA LYS A 83 -10.40 -12.52 -10.59
C LYS A 83 -10.32 -13.98 -11.07
N ILE A 84 -9.26 -14.72 -10.72
CA ILE A 84 -9.14 -16.14 -11.08
C ILE A 84 -10.31 -16.96 -10.49
N VAL A 85 -10.66 -16.73 -9.22
CA VAL A 85 -11.81 -17.38 -8.57
C VAL A 85 -13.10 -17.07 -9.33
N HIS A 86 -13.32 -15.80 -9.67
CA HIS A 86 -14.50 -15.37 -10.41
C HIS A 86 -14.58 -15.96 -11.82
N GLU A 87 -13.50 -15.93 -12.59
CA GLU A 87 -13.46 -16.45 -13.96
C GLU A 87 -13.64 -17.97 -14.03
N ALA A 88 -13.15 -18.71 -13.03
CA ALA A 88 -13.36 -20.16 -12.91
C ALA A 88 -14.85 -20.51 -12.71
N ALA A 89 -15.57 -19.71 -11.92
CA ALA A 89 -17.00 -19.89 -11.69
C ALA A 89 -17.88 -19.32 -12.82
N ASN A 90 -17.36 -18.35 -13.60
CA ASN A 90 -18.13 -17.58 -14.59
C ASN A 90 -17.45 -17.60 -15.97
N SER A 91 -17.17 -18.80 -16.49
CA SER A 91 -16.54 -18.94 -17.81
C SER A 91 -17.33 -18.22 -18.91
N ARG A 92 -16.61 -17.45 -19.73
CA ARG A 92 -17.16 -16.78 -20.92
C ARG A 92 -17.36 -17.72 -22.11
N TYR A 93 -16.84 -18.94 -22.04
CA TYR A 93 -16.87 -19.92 -23.13
C TYR A 93 -17.93 -20.98 -22.85
N PRO A 94 -18.95 -21.13 -23.72
CA PRO A 94 -20.04 -22.11 -23.52
C PRO A 94 -19.59 -23.57 -23.42
N GLY A 95 -18.39 -23.89 -23.92
CA GLY A 95 -17.83 -25.24 -23.86
C GLY A 95 -17.11 -25.58 -22.56
N LEU A 96 -16.96 -24.64 -21.62
CA LEU A 96 -16.31 -24.88 -20.33
C LEU A 96 -17.37 -24.95 -19.22
N ALA A 97 -17.30 -25.99 -18.40
CA ALA A 97 -18.11 -26.09 -17.21
C ALA A 97 -17.56 -25.15 -16.11
N PRO A 98 -18.41 -24.41 -15.39
CA PRO A 98 -18.03 -23.69 -14.19
C PRO A 98 -17.37 -24.62 -13.15
N CYS A 99 -16.34 -24.14 -12.47
CA CYS A 99 -15.74 -24.84 -11.34
C CYS A 99 -15.53 -23.90 -10.14
N GLN A 100 -15.50 -24.51 -8.96
CA GLN A 100 -15.23 -23.81 -7.70
C GLN A 100 -13.76 -23.99 -7.35
N VAL A 101 -13.06 -22.88 -7.10
CA VAL A 101 -11.67 -22.88 -6.64
C VAL A 101 -11.68 -22.91 -5.11
N GLY A 102 -10.93 -23.85 -4.52
CA GLY A 102 -10.74 -23.86 -3.06
C GLY A 102 -9.98 -22.61 -2.62
N LEU A 103 -10.53 -21.85 -1.68
CA LEU A 103 -9.95 -20.61 -1.18
C LEU A 103 -9.40 -20.81 0.23
N ASP A 104 -8.10 -20.57 0.39
CA ASP A 104 -7.45 -20.32 1.67
C ASP A 104 -6.97 -18.86 1.69
N PHE A 105 -7.79 -17.98 2.27
CA PHE A 105 -7.49 -16.55 2.31
C PHE A 105 -6.28 -16.22 3.17
N ALA A 106 -6.05 -16.97 4.25
CA ALA A 106 -4.89 -16.76 5.12
C ALA A 106 -3.60 -17.10 4.38
N ALA A 107 -3.59 -18.19 3.59
CA ALA A 107 -2.46 -18.53 2.73
C ALA A 107 -2.22 -17.47 1.64
N LEU A 108 -3.26 -16.91 1.03
CA LEU A 108 -3.12 -15.80 0.07
C LEU A 108 -2.57 -14.54 0.73
N ALA A 109 -3.02 -14.21 1.94
CA ALA A 109 -2.50 -13.08 2.70
C ALA A 109 -1.00 -13.27 3.02
N ALA A 110 -0.58 -14.47 3.42
CA ALA A 110 0.83 -14.77 3.65
C ALA A 110 1.66 -14.68 2.35
N GLN A 111 1.14 -15.19 1.22
CA GLN A 111 1.82 -15.07 -0.07
C GLN A 111 1.98 -13.59 -0.50
N LYS A 112 0.96 -12.77 -0.29
CA LYS A 112 1.04 -11.31 -0.50
C LYS A 112 2.19 -10.71 0.31
N ASP A 113 2.35 -11.10 1.56
CA ASP A 113 3.39 -10.56 2.43
C ASP A 113 4.78 -10.91 1.94
N ASP A 114 5.01 -12.18 1.58
CA ASP A 114 6.27 -12.63 1.01
C ASP A 114 6.64 -11.82 -0.24
N LEU A 115 5.66 -11.57 -1.12
CA LEU A 115 5.84 -10.74 -2.30
C LEU A 115 6.21 -9.30 -1.94
N VAL A 116 5.51 -8.69 -0.97
CA VAL A 116 5.78 -7.32 -0.51
C VAL A 116 7.18 -7.22 0.10
N HIS A 117 7.58 -8.18 0.95
CA HIS A 117 8.91 -8.23 1.55
C HIS A 117 10.01 -8.39 0.51
N GLU A 118 9.87 -9.34 -0.43
CA GLU A 118 10.84 -9.54 -1.51
C GLU A 118 11.00 -8.27 -2.35
N TYR A 119 9.87 -7.66 -2.74
CA TYR A 119 9.87 -6.46 -3.56
C TYR A 119 10.49 -5.28 -2.83
N ARG A 120 10.11 -5.04 -1.56
CA ARG A 120 10.66 -3.98 -0.72
C ARG A 120 12.16 -4.12 -0.57
N LYS A 121 12.63 -5.33 -0.23
CA LYS A 121 14.05 -5.63 -0.08
C LYS A 121 14.83 -5.33 -1.36
N LYS A 122 14.34 -5.83 -2.49
CA LYS A 122 15.01 -5.75 -3.80
C LYS A 122 14.98 -4.36 -4.43
N LYS A 123 13.93 -3.59 -4.21
CA LYS A 123 13.71 -2.30 -4.89
C LYS A 123 14.02 -1.09 -4.03
N TYR A 124 14.02 -1.24 -2.72
CA TYR A 124 14.17 -0.12 -1.80
C TYR A 124 15.30 -0.34 -0.81
N GLU A 125 15.24 -1.38 0.02
CA GLU A 125 16.22 -1.56 1.10
C GLU A 125 17.64 -1.76 0.58
N SER A 126 17.81 -2.49 -0.54
CA SER A 126 19.13 -2.67 -1.18
C SER A 126 19.78 -1.39 -1.70
N LEU A 127 19.03 -0.29 -1.82
CA LEU A 127 19.54 1.03 -2.23
C LEU A 127 20.05 1.86 -1.05
N VAL A 128 19.67 1.49 0.18
CA VAL A 128 19.95 2.25 1.41
C VAL A 128 21.33 1.94 2.00
N ASP A 129 21.91 0.78 1.67
CA ASP A 129 23.27 0.40 2.09
C ASP A 129 24.38 1.12 1.27
N GLY A 130 24.00 2.03 0.37
CA GLY A 130 24.89 2.86 -0.46
C GLY A 130 24.97 4.33 -0.02
N ASP A 131 24.81 5.25 -0.97
CA ASP A 131 24.98 6.70 -0.76
C ASP A 131 23.73 7.43 -0.21
N ILE A 132 22.60 6.73 -0.05
CA ILE A 132 21.31 7.33 0.35
C ILE A 132 21.01 6.99 1.81
N ARG A 133 21.07 8.01 2.68
CA ARG A 133 20.77 7.86 4.11
C ARG A 133 19.25 7.88 4.35
N ILE A 134 18.76 7.02 5.25
CA ILE A 134 17.39 7.11 5.79
C ILE A 134 17.44 7.21 7.32
N ALA A 135 16.93 8.31 7.87
CA ALA A 135 16.69 8.44 9.31
C ALA A 135 15.31 7.88 9.66
N LYS A 136 15.29 6.93 10.59
CA LYS A 136 14.05 6.29 11.05
C LYS A 136 13.46 7.12 12.20
N GLY A 137 12.19 7.47 12.09
CA GLY A 137 11.48 8.21 13.12
C GLY A 137 10.47 9.21 12.56
N HIS A 138 9.65 9.75 13.46
CA HIS A 138 8.68 10.78 13.10
C HIS A 138 9.41 12.12 12.87
N VAL A 139 9.11 12.79 11.76
CA VAL A 139 9.82 14.00 11.36
C VAL A 139 9.03 15.28 11.64
N GLN A 140 9.70 16.30 12.18
CA GLN A 140 9.13 17.63 12.40
C GLN A 140 10.12 18.71 11.96
N PHE A 141 9.63 19.81 11.41
CA PHE A 141 10.48 20.96 11.09
C PHE A 141 10.97 21.63 12.38
N ALA A 142 12.28 21.79 12.51
CA ALA A 142 12.92 22.60 13.55
C ALA A 142 13.06 24.06 13.10
N ASP A 143 13.33 24.25 11.80
CA ASP A 143 13.43 25.54 11.12
C ASP A 143 13.20 25.33 9.60
N PRO A 144 13.25 26.36 8.73
CA PRO A 144 13.00 26.21 7.29
C PRO A 144 13.92 25.23 6.54
N HIS A 145 15.09 24.90 7.08
CA HIS A 145 16.11 24.06 6.46
C HIS A 145 16.55 22.86 7.31
N ALA A 146 15.97 22.68 8.50
CA ALA A 146 16.29 21.57 9.39
C ALA A 146 15.04 20.90 9.96
N VAL A 147 15.17 19.60 10.19
CA VAL A 147 14.15 18.75 10.81
C VAL A 147 14.73 17.98 11.99
N GLU A 148 13.87 17.61 12.92
CA GLU A 148 14.14 16.64 13.97
C GLU A 148 13.45 15.32 13.65
N VAL A 149 14.17 14.20 13.83
CA VAL A 149 13.72 12.82 13.65
C VAL A 149 14.19 12.03 14.86
N ASP A 150 13.27 11.65 15.75
CA ASP A 150 13.58 10.90 16.98
C ASP A 150 14.78 11.46 17.79
N GLY A 151 14.89 12.79 17.86
CA GLY A 151 15.97 13.50 18.58
C GLY A 151 17.26 13.72 17.79
N GLU A 152 17.35 13.19 16.56
CA GLU A 152 18.40 13.53 15.60
C GLU A 152 17.99 14.76 14.78
N ARG A 153 18.89 15.75 14.64
CA ARG A 153 18.67 16.92 13.78
C ARG A 153 19.38 16.75 12.44
N LEU A 154 18.63 16.88 11.36
CA LEU A 154 19.14 16.84 9.98
C LEU A 154 18.83 18.15 9.28
N SER A 155 19.71 18.60 8.39
CA SER A 155 19.52 19.82 7.63
C SER A 155 19.80 19.62 6.14
N GLY A 156 19.26 20.51 5.29
CA GLY A 156 19.65 20.53 3.90
C GLY A 156 19.32 21.82 3.15
N ASP A 157 20.05 22.04 2.05
CA ASP A 157 19.91 23.21 1.18
C ASP A 157 18.50 23.31 0.59
N LYS A 158 17.92 22.15 0.25
CA LYS A 158 16.55 22.00 -0.25
C LYS A 158 15.81 20.95 0.57
N VAL A 159 14.52 21.18 0.77
CA VAL A 159 13.62 20.23 1.42
C VAL A 159 12.53 19.79 0.44
N LEU A 160 12.37 18.48 0.28
CA LEU A 160 11.27 17.87 -0.47
C LEU A 160 10.29 17.23 0.51
N ILE A 161 9.04 17.70 0.51
CA ILE A 161 7.97 17.09 1.29
C ILE A 161 7.34 15.97 0.45
N ALA A 162 7.60 14.71 0.80
CA ALA A 162 7.15 13.52 0.09
C ALA A 162 6.40 12.53 1.01
N THR A 163 5.67 13.06 2.01
CA THR A 163 5.02 12.31 3.10
C THR A 163 3.80 11.50 2.66
N GLY A 164 3.37 11.65 1.41
CA GLY A 164 2.23 10.92 0.87
C GLY A 164 0.89 11.31 1.50
N SER A 165 0.02 10.32 1.68
CA SER A 165 -1.34 10.48 2.19
C SER A 165 -1.72 9.37 3.19
N ARG A 166 -2.81 9.59 3.92
CA ARG A 166 -3.39 8.61 4.85
C ARG A 166 -4.91 8.55 4.67
N PRO A 167 -5.56 7.41 5.00
CA PRO A 167 -7.01 7.31 5.01
C PRO A 167 -7.63 8.37 5.93
N VAL A 168 -8.72 8.99 5.49
CA VAL A 168 -9.51 9.92 6.31
C VAL A 168 -10.64 9.12 6.95
N LEU A 169 -10.76 9.20 8.27
CA LEU A 169 -11.89 8.63 8.99
C LEU A 169 -13.05 9.63 8.94
N PRO A 170 -14.24 9.22 8.46
CA PRO A 170 -15.42 10.09 8.48
C PRO A 170 -15.92 10.27 9.92
N GLU A 171 -16.49 11.44 10.19
CA GLU A 171 -17.18 11.69 11.45
C GLU A 171 -18.51 10.91 11.48
N ILE A 172 -18.47 9.71 12.06
CA ILE A 172 -19.63 8.85 12.27
C ILE A 172 -19.70 8.52 13.76
N GLU A 173 -20.86 8.73 14.37
CA GLU A 173 -21.05 8.46 15.80
C GLU A 173 -20.75 6.99 16.12
N GLY A 174 -19.88 6.75 17.10
CA GLY A 174 -19.51 5.40 17.57
C GLY A 174 -18.40 4.70 16.77
N LEU A 175 -17.88 5.31 15.69
CA LEU A 175 -16.81 4.69 14.88
C LEU A 175 -15.53 4.44 15.68
N ASP A 176 -15.25 5.29 16.65
CA ASP A 176 -14.13 5.18 17.60
C ASP A 176 -14.27 4.02 18.60
N ARG A 177 -15.45 3.39 18.69
CA ARG A 177 -15.79 2.36 19.68
C ARG A 177 -16.05 0.99 19.08
N VAL A 178 -15.91 0.86 17.76
CA VAL A 178 -16.13 -0.41 17.05
C VAL A 178 -14.86 -0.78 16.27
N PRO A 179 -14.62 -2.08 16.05
CA PRO A 179 -13.59 -2.50 15.09
C PRO A 179 -13.93 -1.95 13.71
N TYR A 180 -12.96 -1.32 13.05
CA TYR A 180 -13.08 -0.85 11.67
C TYR A 180 -11.80 -1.14 10.89
N LEU A 181 -11.94 -1.18 9.57
CA LEU A 181 -10.84 -1.29 8.63
C LEU A 181 -10.77 -0.01 7.81
N THR A 182 -9.58 0.30 7.29
CA THR A 182 -9.39 1.31 6.25
C THR A 182 -8.73 0.66 5.03
N SER A 183 -8.38 1.43 4.00
CA SER A 183 -7.59 0.90 2.88
C SER A 183 -6.24 0.31 3.30
N ASP A 184 -5.73 0.65 4.49
CA ASP A 184 -4.51 0.07 5.05
C ASP A 184 -4.70 -1.40 5.48
N LEU A 185 -5.89 -2.01 5.32
CA LEU A 185 -6.16 -3.40 5.71
C LEU A 185 -5.27 -4.45 5.02
N LEU A 186 -4.65 -4.07 3.89
CA LEU A 186 -3.74 -4.91 3.12
C LEU A 186 -2.27 -4.74 3.50
N THR A 187 -2.00 -4.00 4.58
CA THR A 187 -0.66 -3.81 5.11
C THR A 187 0.02 -5.13 5.51
N VAL A 188 1.32 -5.06 5.79
CA VAL A 188 2.17 -6.18 6.21
C VAL A 188 2.89 -5.77 7.50
N ASP A 189 2.80 -6.60 8.53
CA ASP A 189 3.39 -6.38 9.87
C ASP A 189 2.88 -5.13 10.60
N GLU A 190 1.70 -4.63 10.26
CA GLU A 190 1.08 -3.50 10.95
C GLU A 190 -0.30 -3.89 11.54
N PRO A 191 -0.77 -3.21 12.62
CA PRO A 191 -1.94 -3.65 13.39
C PRO A 191 -3.27 -3.75 12.63
N MET A 192 -3.40 -3.11 11.46
CA MET A 192 -4.65 -3.07 10.69
C MET A 192 -4.78 -4.23 9.68
N GLU A 193 -3.81 -5.13 9.63
CA GLU A 193 -3.77 -6.20 8.66
C GLU A 193 -4.93 -7.21 8.78
N LEU A 194 -5.59 -7.49 7.65
CA LEU A 194 -6.66 -8.48 7.55
C LEU A 194 -6.09 -9.86 7.17
N ARG A 195 -6.23 -10.84 8.06
CA ARG A 195 -5.73 -12.22 7.87
C ARG A 195 -6.80 -13.24 7.52
N GLU A 196 -8.07 -12.93 7.80
CA GLU A 196 -9.20 -13.81 7.56
C GLU A 196 -10.22 -13.12 6.66
N LEU A 197 -10.86 -13.90 5.78
CA LEU A 197 -11.93 -13.38 4.94
C LEU A 197 -13.18 -13.13 5.81
N PRO A 198 -13.69 -11.89 5.90
CA PRO A 198 -14.93 -11.62 6.60
C PRO A 198 -16.12 -12.23 5.85
N LYS A 199 -17.15 -12.64 6.60
CA LYS A 199 -18.41 -13.14 6.00
C LYS A 199 -19.14 -12.05 5.21
N SER A 200 -19.11 -10.82 5.73
CA SER A 200 -19.70 -9.64 5.09
C SER A 200 -18.81 -8.42 5.28
N VAL A 201 -18.88 -7.47 4.35
CA VAL A 201 -18.15 -6.20 4.40
C VAL A 201 -19.08 -5.06 4.02
N LEU A 202 -19.22 -4.10 4.93
CA LEU A 202 -19.85 -2.82 4.67
C LEU A 202 -18.77 -1.77 4.37
N ILE A 203 -18.77 -1.22 3.16
CA ILE A 203 -17.81 -0.22 2.70
C ILE A 203 -18.48 1.15 2.65
N VAL A 204 -17.86 2.16 3.25
CA VAL A 204 -18.31 3.55 3.21
C VAL A 204 -17.50 4.32 2.17
N GLY A 205 -18.18 4.75 1.10
CA GLY A 205 -17.61 5.45 -0.04
C GLY A 205 -17.58 4.60 -1.32
N GLY A 206 -17.71 5.26 -2.47
CA GLY A 206 -17.79 4.69 -3.82
C GLY A 206 -16.69 5.20 -4.75
N GLY A 207 -15.53 5.53 -4.18
CA GLY A 207 -14.29 5.81 -4.93
C GLY A 207 -13.57 4.52 -5.34
N TYR A 208 -12.57 4.62 -6.21
CA TYR A 208 -11.91 3.46 -6.82
C TYR A 208 -11.38 2.43 -5.81
N VAL A 209 -10.82 2.86 -4.67
CA VAL A 209 -10.35 1.94 -3.61
C VAL A 209 -11.48 1.09 -3.05
N ALA A 210 -12.64 1.70 -2.80
CA ALA A 210 -13.82 0.99 -2.31
C ALA A 210 -14.36 -0.02 -3.33
N LEU A 211 -14.34 0.35 -4.61
CA LEU A 211 -14.80 -0.53 -5.69
C LEU A 211 -13.86 -1.73 -5.89
N GLU A 212 -12.56 -1.47 -5.91
CA GLU A 212 -11.53 -2.51 -6.04
C GLU A 212 -11.59 -3.52 -4.89
N LEU A 213 -11.61 -3.02 -3.64
CA LEU A 213 -11.70 -3.89 -2.47
C LEU A 213 -13.06 -4.59 -2.37
N GLY A 214 -14.15 -3.88 -2.69
CA GLY A 214 -15.49 -4.46 -2.68
C GLY A 214 -15.64 -5.62 -3.66
N GLN A 215 -15.16 -5.46 -4.90
CA GLN A 215 -15.20 -6.54 -5.87
C GLN A 215 -14.25 -7.69 -5.49
N MET A 216 -13.06 -7.38 -4.96
CA MET A 216 -12.14 -8.40 -4.46
C MET A 216 -12.79 -9.27 -3.37
N PHE A 217 -13.39 -8.66 -2.34
CA PHE A 217 -14.06 -9.37 -1.26
C PHE A 217 -15.26 -10.18 -1.76
N SER A 218 -16.09 -9.58 -2.62
CA SER A 218 -17.24 -10.28 -3.22
C SER A 218 -16.83 -11.53 -3.99
N ARG A 219 -15.77 -11.44 -4.79
CA ARG A 219 -15.28 -12.56 -5.59
C ARG A 219 -14.60 -13.65 -4.76
N PHE A 220 -14.11 -13.32 -3.57
CA PHE A 220 -13.69 -14.31 -2.57
C PHE A 220 -14.86 -14.91 -1.77
N GLY A 221 -16.09 -14.40 -1.96
CA GLY A 221 -17.30 -14.97 -1.38
C GLY A 221 -17.84 -14.22 -0.15
N ALA A 222 -17.35 -13.01 0.14
CA ALA A 222 -17.93 -12.17 1.18
C ALA A 222 -19.18 -11.42 0.66
N ASP A 223 -20.19 -11.23 1.51
CA ASP A 223 -21.33 -10.38 1.20
C ASP A 223 -20.94 -8.90 1.27
N VAL A 224 -21.01 -8.16 0.16
CA VAL A 224 -20.52 -6.78 0.10
C VAL A 224 -21.66 -5.77 -0.08
N THR A 225 -21.69 -4.78 0.81
CA THR A 225 -22.54 -3.59 0.69
C THR A 225 -21.69 -2.32 0.64
N ILE A 226 -21.95 -1.44 -0.32
CA ILE A 226 -21.28 -0.15 -0.48
C ILE A 226 -22.28 0.98 -0.24
N LEU A 227 -22.00 1.85 0.73
CA LEU A 227 -22.76 3.07 0.99
C LEU A 227 -22.08 4.25 0.30
N GLU A 228 -22.71 4.80 -0.73
CA GLU A 228 -22.22 5.97 -1.46
C GLU A 228 -23.15 7.16 -1.23
N ARG A 229 -22.56 8.29 -0.79
CA ARG A 229 -23.31 9.52 -0.51
C ARG A 229 -23.84 10.18 -1.79
N SER A 230 -23.10 10.07 -2.87
CA SER A 230 -23.42 10.61 -4.19
C SER A 230 -24.51 9.78 -4.87
N PRO A 231 -25.17 10.31 -5.91
CA PRO A 231 -26.13 9.56 -6.71
C PRO A 231 -25.48 8.57 -7.68
N GLN A 232 -24.16 8.49 -7.75
CA GLN A 232 -23.39 7.64 -8.66
C GLN A 232 -22.05 7.22 -8.06
N LEU A 233 -21.48 6.13 -8.56
CA LEU A 233 -20.11 5.71 -8.26
C LEU A 233 -19.10 6.61 -8.99
N LEU A 234 -17.87 6.68 -8.46
CA LEU A 234 -16.78 7.47 -9.07
C LEU A 234 -17.17 8.93 -9.38
N ALA A 235 -17.97 9.54 -8.50
CA ALA A 235 -18.56 10.86 -8.73
C ALA A 235 -17.54 12.01 -8.89
N HIS A 236 -16.26 11.76 -8.60
CA HIS A 236 -15.18 12.74 -8.72
C HIS A 236 -14.13 12.24 -9.73
N GLY A 237 -13.98 12.96 -10.84
CA GLY A 237 -12.91 12.72 -11.82
C GLY A 237 -13.22 11.72 -12.93
N TYR A 238 -14.47 11.23 -13.03
CA TYR A 238 -14.89 10.30 -14.08
C TYR A 238 -16.22 10.72 -14.69
N GLU A 239 -16.41 10.36 -15.96
CA GLU A 239 -17.69 10.55 -16.66
C GLU A 239 -18.79 9.65 -16.06
N PRO A 240 -20.04 10.12 -15.98
CA PRO A 240 -21.16 9.39 -15.35
C PRO A 240 -21.38 7.98 -15.90
N GLU A 241 -21.10 7.75 -17.18
CA GLU A 241 -21.25 6.46 -17.86
C GLU A 241 -20.34 5.39 -17.24
N VAL A 242 -19.13 5.78 -16.81
CA VAL A 242 -18.18 4.86 -16.17
C VAL A 242 -18.75 4.33 -14.86
N GLY A 243 -19.26 5.24 -14.02
CA GLY A 243 -19.89 4.86 -12.74
C GLY A 243 -21.14 3.99 -12.94
N ARG A 244 -21.93 4.26 -13.99
CA ARG A 244 -23.11 3.47 -14.34
C ARG A 244 -22.74 2.05 -14.78
N SER A 245 -21.80 1.92 -15.71
CA SER A 245 -21.36 0.61 -16.23
C SER A 245 -20.75 -0.25 -15.12
N ILE A 246 -19.97 0.34 -14.21
CA ILE A 246 -19.46 -0.41 -13.05
C ILE A 246 -20.59 -0.84 -12.12
N GLY A 247 -21.58 0.02 -11.88
CA GLY A 247 -22.76 -0.32 -11.09
C GLY A 247 -23.54 -1.50 -11.66
N GLU A 248 -23.66 -1.59 -12.98
CA GLU A 248 -24.29 -2.73 -13.67
C GLU A 248 -23.51 -4.03 -13.46
N VAL A 249 -22.19 -4.00 -13.56
CA VAL A 249 -21.31 -5.15 -13.27
C VAL A 249 -21.43 -5.56 -11.80
N PHE A 250 -21.43 -4.60 -10.88
CA PHE A 250 -21.54 -4.87 -9.44
C PHE A 250 -22.88 -5.55 -9.10
N ALA A 251 -23.97 -5.10 -9.71
CA ALA A 251 -25.27 -5.74 -9.55
C ALA A 251 -25.28 -7.19 -10.10
N GLN A 252 -24.60 -7.44 -11.22
CA GLN A 252 -24.45 -8.80 -11.78
C GLN A 252 -23.61 -9.72 -10.89
N GLU A 253 -22.61 -9.16 -10.20
CA GLU A 253 -21.76 -9.89 -9.24
C GLU A 253 -22.35 -9.95 -7.82
N GLY A 254 -23.57 -9.43 -7.60
CA GLY A 254 -24.26 -9.49 -6.30
C GLY A 254 -23.81 -8.44 -5.28
N ILE A 255 -23.00 -7.46 -5.67
CA ILE A 255 -22.55 -6.37 -4.80
C ILE A 255 -23.68 -5.35 -4.64
N GLN A 256 -24.12 -5.12 -3.40
CA GLN A 256 -25.15 -4.14 -3.11
C GLN A 256 -24.56 -2.73 -3.05
N VAL A 257 -25.00 -1.82 -3.91
CA VAL A 257 -24.64 -0.40 -3.85
C VAL A 257 -25.85 0.43 -3.43
N VAL A 258 -25.71 1.20 -2.36
CA VAL A 258 -26.76 2.09 -1.83
C VAL A 258 -26.33 3.53 -2.04
N PHE A 259 -26.94 4.17 -3.04
CA PHE A 259 -26.71 5.58 -3.35
C PHE A 259 -27.48 6.52 -2.41
N LYS A 260 -27.03 7.78 -2.35
CA LYS A 260 -27.60 8.81 -1.47
C LYS A 260 -27.69 8.33 -0.02
N ALA A 261 -26.71 7.52 0.39
CA ALA A 261 -26.60 6.95 1.73
C ALA A 261 -25.58 7.74 2.53
N THR A 262 -26.00 8.30 3.67
CA THR A 262 -25.10 8.98 4.61
C THR A 262 -25.10 8.21 5.92
N PRO A 263 -24.01 7.50 6.26
CA PRO A 263 -23.84 6.91 7.59
C PRO A 263 -23.97 7.97 8.69
N LYS A 264 -24.65 7.63 9.77
CA LYS A 264 -24.89 8.53 10.91
C LYS A 264 -24.30 7.99 12.20
N ALA A 265 -24.50 6.71 12.46
CA ALA A 265 -24.00 6.04 13.64
C ALA A 265 -23.60 4.60 13.31
N VAL A 266 -22.60 4.10 14.01
CA VAL A 266 -22.21 2.69 14.01
C VAL A 266 -22.22 2.16 15.44
N ARG A 267 -22.56 0.89 15.59
CA ARG A 267 -22.50 0.20 16.88
C ARG A 267 -22.09 -1.25 16.67
N GLN A 268 -21.45 -1.82 17.67
CA GLN A 268 -21.17 -3.25 17.71
C GLN A 268 -22.41 -4.00 18.24
N ASN A 269 -22.75 -5.10 17.61
CA ASN A 269 -23.80 -6.03 18.05
C ASN A 269 -23.25 -7.46 18.02
N GLY A 270 -22.68 -7.91 19.14
CA GLY A 270 -21.93 -9.16 19.20
C GLY A 270 -20.67 -9.09 18.35
N SER A 271 -20.54 -9.97 17.36
CA SER A 271 -19.44 -9.97 16.40
C SER A 271 -19.69 -9.11 15.16
N GLU A 272 -20.89 -8.52 15.01
CA GLU A 272 -21.27 -7.71 13.85
C GLU A 272 -21.11 -6.21 14.13
N VAL A 273 -20.81 -5.43 13.10
CA VAL A 273 -20.89 -3.96 13.14
C VAL A 273 -22.15 -3.55 12.37
N VAL A 274 -23.02 -2.78 13.03
CA VAL A 274 -24.27 -2.30 12.42
C VAL A 274 -24.17 -0.81 12.20
N THR A 275 -24.37 -0.38 10.95
CA THR A 275 -24.39 1.03 10.57
C THR A 275 -25.83 1.50 10.34
N THR A 276 -26.22 2.57 11.02
CA THR A 276 -27.43 3.32 10.69
C THR A 276 -27.06 4.40 9.68
N ALA A 277 -27.73 4.42 8.54
CA ALA A 277 -27.55 5.42 7.49
C ALA A 277 -28.88 6.06 7.09
N THR A 278 -28.84 7.36 6.79
CA THR A 278 -29.95 8.05 6.13
C THR A 278 -29.89 7.78 4.63
N VAL A 279 -30.94 7.20 4.07
CA VAL A 279 -31.07 6.88 2.65
C VAL A 279 -32.37 7.49 2.14
N ALA A 280 -32.27 8.45 1.22
CA ALA A 280 -33.42 9.18 0.69
C ALA A 280 -34.36 9.74 1.78
N GLY A 281 -33.78 10.27 2.87
CA GLY A 281 -34.51 10.88 3.98
C GLY A 281 -35.11 9.88 5.00
N ARG A 282 -34.84 8.58 4.86
CA ARG A 282 -35.27 7.56 5.84
C ARG A 282 -34.06 6.87 6.45
N GLU A 283 -34.13 6.54 7.72
CA GLU A 283 -33.10 5.74 8.38
C GLU A 283 -33.24 4.26 8.01
N ARG A 284 -32.10 3.62 7.73
CA ARG A 284 -31.97 2.20 7.45
C ARG A 284 -30.73 1.66 8.15
N GLN A 285 -30.75 0.37 8.47
CA GLN A 285 -29.63 -0.33 9.07
C GLN A 285 -28.98 -1.27 8.06
N TYR A 286 -27.65 -1.30 8.09
CA TYR A 286 -26.79 -2.14 7.27
C TYR A 286 -25.81 -2.88 8.18
N ARG A 287 -25.40 -4.08 7.76
CA ARG A 287 -24.48 -4.96 8.49
C ARG A 287 -23.36 -5.40 7.55
#